data_AF-A0A928BIJ7-F1
#
_entry.id   AF-A0A928BIJ7-F1
#
_cell.length_a   1.000
_cell.length_b   1.000
_cell.length_c   1.000
_cell.angle_alpha   90.00
_cell.angle_beta   90.00
_cell.angle_gamma   90.00
#
_symmetry.space_group_name_H-M   'P 1'
#
loop_
_entity.id
_entity.type
_entity.pdbx_description
1 polymer ?
#
loop_
_entity_poly.entity_id
_entity_poly.type
_entity_poly.pdbx_seq_one_letter_code
_entity_poly.pdbx_strand_id
1 'polypeptide(L)'
;DNKTEQGGNENNSNEGGDENSGNGNEGGENTGGEEDKGPATLTLGKVTETTATFTGHLDVAASDLSFSQVTVYYSDAETFNMNAAESVSATSFDKDQNFTITLTNLKYNTKYNYCMVAEVKSEKTYGDVLDFTTLKHPYDIQHDLNVSAAKDMSSSGSANCYIVSESGLYKFKTVKGNSNESVGNIASASILWETFGTDTAPELFDLISGFCYMDGCIAFQTADTFKEGNAVIAAKDANGNILWSWHIWFTDKPKEQVYYNNAGTMMDRNLGATSATPGDVGALGLLYQWGRKDPFLGSSSISRSTDARSTITWPSEVESDSSTGTIAYATANPTTFIMYNDKNEDWYYTGSSSTDNTRWTTSDKAKSIYDPCPVGWRVPDGDSWSKALDSSSSTESSLYSSTNKGMNFSGRFGSASTIWYPTSGYRNGNDGSLSDVGFYGYCWSAYPSYNYAYYLLFRYDGVVNPSRGSNRAGGRSVRCLQE
;
A
#
# COMPACT_ATOMS: atom_id res chain seq x y z
N ASP A 1 8.35 11.41 -63.78
CA ASP A 1 7.20 11.75 -64.64
C ASP A 1 6.04 12.28 -63.83
N ASN A 2 5.51 13.43 -64.26
CA ASN A 2 4.11 13.91 -64.27
C ASN A 2 3.16 13.53 -63.10
N LYS A 3 2.51 14.51 -62.43
CA LYS A 3 1.32 15.30 -62.88
C LYS A 3 0.12 14.38 -63.19
N THR A 4 -1.13 14.64 -62.78
CA THR A 4 -1.92 15.86 -62.45
C THR A 4 -3.19 15.36 -61.70
N GLU A 5 -3.76 15.99 -60.65
CA GLU A 5 -4.49 17.27 -60.54
C GLU A 5 -5.95 17.26 -61.07
N GLN A 6 -6.85 17.95 -60.34
CA GLN A 6 -8.25 18.33 -60.68
C GLN A 6 -9.31 17.20 -60.66
N GLY A 7 -10.60 17.44 -60.37
CA GLY A 7 -11.34 18.67 -60.02
C GLY A 7 -12.76 18.66 -60.62
N GLY A 8 -13.73 19.37 -60.02
CA GLY A 8 -15.14 19.45 -60.51
C GLY A 8 -16.12 18.55 -59.73
N ASN A 9 -17.13 18.96 -58.96
CA ASN A 9 -17.90 20.19 -58.71
C ASN A 9 -19.35 20.15 -59.25
N GLU A 10 -20.29 20.46 -58.33
CA GLU A 10 -21.62 21.08 -58.54
C GLU A 10 -22.88 20.36 -59.11
N ASN A 11 -23.94 20.41 -58.27
CA ASN A 11 -25.30 20.95 -58.52
C ASN A 11 -26.58 20.06 -58.72
N ASN A 12 -27.51 20.28 -57.77
CA ASN A 12 -28.96 20.56 -57.87
C ASN A 12 -29.98 19.62 -58.54
N SER A 13 -30.94 19.15 -57.72
CA SER A 13 -32.41 19.42 -57.78
C SER A 13 -33.12 18.39 -56.86
N ASN A 14 -33.77 18.69 -55.73
CA ASN A 14 -34.91 19.59 -55.41
C ASN A 14 -36.30 19.05 -55.83
N GLU A 15 -37.32 19.37 -55.02
CA GLU A 15 -38.73 18.85 -55.03
C GLU A 15 -38.86 17.41 -54.48
N GLY A 16 -39.82 17.00 -53.65
CA GLY A 16 -41.03 17.60 -53.04
C GLY A 16 -42.03 16.43 -52.77
N GLY A 17 -42.93 16.40 -51.78
CA GLY A 17 -43.33 17.30 -50.69
C GLY A 17 -44.27 16.54 -49.70
N ASP A 18 -45.21 17.27 -49.07
CA ASP A 18 -46.31 16.84 -48.18
C ASP A 18 -45.91 16.35 -46.76
N GLU A 19 -46.12 17.13 -45.68
CA GLU A 19 -47.39 17.50 -45.00
C GLU A 19 -48.01 16.34 -44.18
N ASN A 20 -48.60 16.49 -42.99
CA ASN A 20 -48.83 17.60 -42.03
C ASN A 20 -49.08 16.94 -40.63
N SER A 21 -49.24 17.57 -39.44
CA SER A 21 -49.26 18.95 -38.93
C SER A 21 -49.09 18.92 -37.40
N GLY A 22 -48.58 19.98 -36.72
CA GLY A 22 -48.60 20.03 -35.23
C GLY A 22 -47.89 21.22 -34.57
N ASN A 23 -48.63 22.31 -34.29
CA ASN A 23 -48.17 23.48 -33.52
C ASN A 23 -47.80 23.14 -32.06
N GLY A 24 -46.93 23.96 -31.44
CA GLY A 24 -46.75 23.95 -29.99
C GLY A 24 -45.55 24.77 -29.49
N ASN A 25 -45.59 26.10 -29.65
CA ASN A 25 -44.61 27.01 -29.05
C ASN A 25 -45.01 27.35 -27.61
N GLU A 26 -44.18 27.02 -26.62
CA GLU A 26 -44.07 27.67 -25.30
C GLU A 26 -42.78 27.13 -24.65
N GLY A 27 -41.83 27.95 -24.18
CA GLY A 27 -42.00 29.31 -23.70
C GLY A 27 -42.39 29.34 -22.22
N GLY A 28 -41.98 28.32 -21.45
CA GLY A 28 -42.20 28.23 -20.02
C GLY A 28 -41.50 29.36 -19.27
N GLU A 29 -42.25 30.42 -18.99
CA GLU A 29 -41.90 31.42 -17.99
C GLU A 29 -41.61 30.71 -16.67
N ASN A 30 -40.49 31.04 -16.02
CA ASN A 30 -40.23 30.60 -14.66
C ASN A 30 -41.10 31.43 -13.71
N THR A 31 -42.40 31.15 -13.69
CA THR A 31 -43.34 31.73 -12.72
C THR A 31 -42.88 31.35 -11.33
N GLY A 32 -42.55 32.34 -10.50
CA GLY A 32 -42.13 32.12 -9.12
C GLY A 32 -43.22 31.40 -8.34
N GLY A 33 -43.08 30.08 -8.20
CA GLY A 33 -43.62 29.33 -7.09
C GLY A 33 -42.61 29.39 -5.97
N GLU A 34 -42.89 30.18 -4.94
CA GLU A 34 -42.29 29.96 -3.62
C GLU A 34 -42.83 28.61 -3.13
N GLU A 35 -42.09 27.53 -3.44
CA GLU A 35 -42.20 26.30 -2.66
C GLU A 35 -41.87 26.65 -1.22
N ASP A 36 -42.75 26.22 -0.30
CA ASP A 36 -42.68 26.43 1.14
C ASP A 36 -41.49 25.65 1.73
N LYS A 37 -40.28 26.11 1.41
CA LYS A 37 -39.03 25.62 1.96
C LYS A 37 -38.93 26.20 3.36
N GLY A 38 -38.80 25.31 4.34
CA GLY A 38 -38.57 25.69 5.73
C GLY A 38 -37.38 26.63 5.90
N PRO A 39 -37.16 27.17 7.11
CA PRO A 39 -36.30 28.34 7.32
C PRO A 39 -34.82 28.15 6.96
N ALA A 40 -34.37 26.99 6.49
CA ALA A 40 -33.00 26.79 6.00
C ALA A 40 -32.98 26.24 4.56
N THR A 41 -32.02 26.73 3.79
CA THR A 41 -31.57 26.13 2.53
C THR A 41 -30.20 25.48 2.72
N LEU A 42 -29.94 24.40 1.99
CA LEU A 42 -28.65 23.70 2.01
C LEU A 42 -28.24 23.31 0.58
N THR A 43 -27.01 23.64 0.21
CA THR A 43 -26.40 23.26 -1.06
C THR A 43 -25.16 22.42 -0.78
N LEU A 44 -25.06 21.25 -1.43
CA LEU A 44 -23.83 20.46 -1.45
C LEU A 44 -22.77 21.21 -2.28
N GLY A 45 -21.65 21.53 -1.65
CA GLY A 45 -20.49 22.17 -2.27
C GLY A 45 -19.43 21.15 -2.68
N LYS A 46 -18.18 21.40 -2.30
CA LYS A 46 -17.07 20.50 -2.64
C LYS A 46 -17.17 19.18 -1.86
N VAL A 47 -17.23 18.08 -2.60
CA VAL A 47 -16.94 16.73 -2.08
C VAL A 47 -15.49 16.38 -2.41
N THR A 48 -14.81 15.74 -1.46
CA THR A 48 -13.45 15.22 -1.59
C THR A 48 -13.43 13.72 -1.32
N GLU A 49 -12.23 13.18 -1.15
CA GLU A 49 -11.96 11.81 -0.74
C GLU A 49 -12.49 11.49 0.67
N THR A 50 -12.44 12.47 1.60
CA THR A 50 -12.76 12.28 3.03
C THR A 50 -13.62 13.39 3.65
N THR A 51 -14.02 14.39 2.87
CA THR A 51 -14.86 15.52 3.34
C THR A 51 -15.98 15.86 2.37
N ALA A 52 -17.05 16.45 2.90
CA ALA A 52 -18.11 17.08 2.12
C ALA A 52 -18.48 18.41 2.78
N THR A 53 -18.35 19.50 2.04
CA THR A 53 -18.72 20.85 2.50
C THR A 53 -20.10 21.22 1.99
N PHE A 54 -20.94 21.72 2.88
CA PHE A 54 -22.26 22.25 2.60
C PHE A 54 -22.29 23.74 2.94
N THR A 55 -22.90 24.54 2.07
CA THR A 55 -23.19 25.96 2.32
C THR A 55 -24.68 26.16 2.33
N GLY A 56 -25.18 27.00 3.24
CA GLY A 56 -26.61 27.24 3.36
C GLY A 56 -26.92 28.62 3.91
N HIS A 57 -28.19 28.98 3.84
CA HIS A 57 -28.74 30.23 4.36
C HIS A 57 -29.94 29.89 5.27
N LEU A 58 -30.01 30.53 6.43
CA LEU A 58 -31.12 30.40 7.38
C LEU A 58 -31.96 31.69 7.34
N ASP A 59 -33.15 31.62 6.76
CA ASP A 59 -34.11 32.72 6.73
C ASP A 59 -34.96 32.74 8.02
N VAL A 60 -34.46 33.47 9.03
CA VAL A 60 -35.17 33.73 10.29
C VAL A 60 -35.08 35.20 10.68
N ALA A 61 -35.85 35.59 11.70
CA ALA A 61 -35.65 36.90 12.34
C ALA A 61 -34.28 36.94 13.04
N ALA A 62 -33.54 38.04 12.92
CA ALA A 62 -32.22 38.18 13.54
C ALA A 62 -32.21 38.01 15.09
N SER A 63 -33.36 38.20 15.75
CA SER A 63 -33.57 37.89 17.18
C SER A 63 -33.52 36.40 17.51
N ASP A 64 -33.69 35.55 16.52
CA ASP A 64 -33.92 34.11 16.66
C ASP A 64 -32.66 33.30 16.33
N LEU A 65 -31.65 33.93 15.71
CA LEU A 65 -30.35 33.32 15.39
C LEU A 65 -29.65 32.70 16.60
N SER A 66 -29.75 33.32 17.79
CA SER A 66 -29.20 32.77 19.04
C SER A 66 -29.96 31.54 19.58
N PHE A 67 -31.10 31.22 18.99
CA PHE A 67 -31.95 30.07 19.29
C PHE A 67 -32.07 29.13 18.07
N SER A 68 -31.15 29.25 17.11
CA SER A 68 -31.17 28.53 15.85
C SER A 68 -29.97 27.60 15.69
N GLN A 69 -30.21 26.44 15.10
CA GLN A 69 -29.20 25.45 14.73
C GLN A 69 -29.59 24.82 13.39
N VAL A 70 -28.61 24.58 12.52
CA VAL A 70 -28.78 23.69 11.36
C VAL A 70 -27.88 22.49 11.52
N THR A 71 -28.43 21.29 11.42
CA THR A 71 -27.72 20.02 11.57
C THR A 71 -27.83 19.21 10.30
N VAL A 72 -26.70 18.70 9.80
CA VAL A 72 -26.67 17.69 8.73
C VAL A 72 -26.45 16.33 9.39
N TYR A 73 -27.42 15.44 9.25
CA TYR A 73 -27.32 14.03 9.62
C TYR A 73 -26.90 13.22 8.40
N TYR A 74 -25.96 12.27 8.54
CA TYR A 74 -25.41 11.50 7.43
C TYR A 74 -25.06 10.05 7.81
N SER A 75 -25.16 9.13 6.85
CA SER A 75 -24.84 7.71 7.03
C SER A 75 -24.52 7.03 5.70
N ASP A 76 -23.59 6.07 5.71
CA ASP A 76 -23.25 5.18 4.60
C ASP A 76 -24.07 3.87 4.59
N ALA A 77 -25.07 3.73 5.46
CA ALA A 77 -25.99 2.61 5.45
C ALA A 77 -26.90 2.63 4.21
N GLU A 78 -27.20 1.45 3.65
CA GLU A 78 -28.11 1.29 2.49
C GLU A 78 -29.49 1.92 2.71
N THR A 79 -29.98 1.90 3.95
CA THR A 79 -31.23 2.57 4.36
C THR A 79 -30.90 3.67 5.36
N PHE A 80 -31.19 4.92 5.02
CA PHE A 80 -30.95 6.05 5.90
C PHE A 80 -31.84 6.01 7.15
N ASN A 81 -31.22 6.04 8.33
CA ASN A 81 -31.91 6.16 9.62
C ASN A 81 -31.25 7.28 10.43
N MET A 82 -31.91 8.43 10.50
CA MET A 82 -31.42 9.63 11.21
C MET A 82 -31.09 9.38 12.69
N ASN A 83 -31.76 8.44 13.37
CA ASN A 83 -31.47 8.11 14.77
C ASN A 83 -30.18 7.30 14.97
N ALA A 84 -29.62 6.75 13.90
CA ALA A 84 -28.35 6.03 13.87
C ALA A 84 -27.28 6.73 13.00
N ALA A 85 -27.61 7.92 12.47
CA ALA A 85 -26.73 8.70 11.62
C ALA A 85 -25.73 9.51 12.47
N GLU A 86 -24.55 9.76 11.89
CA GLU A 86 -23.64 10.78 12.40
C GLU A 86 -24.22 12.18 12.12
N SER A 87 -23.76 13.21 12.84
CA SER A 87 -24.27 14.58 12.63
C SER A 87 -23.24 15.67 12.89
N VAL A 88 -23.30 16.75 12.10
CA VAL A 88 -22.54 17.99 12.31
C VAL A 88 -23.50 19.17 12.29
N SER A 89 -23.33 20.11 13.22
CA SER A 89 -24.23 21.25 13.40
C SER A 89 -23.53 22.59 13.26
N ALA A 90 -24.19 23.54 12.59
CA ALA A 90 -23.88 24.96 12.65
C ALA A 90 -24.79 25.65 13.68
N THR A 91 -24.19 26.35 14.64
CA THR A 91 -24.86 27.17 15.68
C THR A 91 -24.38 28.62 15.63
N SER A 92 -23.87 29.04 14.48
CA SER A 92 -23.30 30.37 14.25
C SER A 92 -23.47 30.70 12.78
N PHE A 93 -24.00 31.88 12.53
CA PHE A 93 -24.41 32.36 11.22
C PHE A 93 -23.73 33.73 10.99
N ASP A 94 -23.42 34.06 9.75
CA ASP A 94 -22.91 35.40 9.44
C ASP A 94 -24.01 36.47 9.52
N LYS A 95 -23.64 37.74 9.30
CA LYS A 95 -24.58 38.88 9.30
C LYS A 95 -25.68 38.79 8.23
N ASP A 96 -25.46 37.97 7.20
CA ASP A 96 -26.35 37.71 6.08
C ASP A 96 -27.00 36.31 6.23
N GLN A 97 -27.00 35.76 7.45
CA GLN A 97 -27.58 34.49 7.90
C GLN A 97 -27.04 33.22 7.22
N ASN A 98 -25.88 33.29 6.57
CA ASN A 98 -25.26 32.13 5.93
C ASN A 98 -24.47 31.29 6.93
N PHE A 99 -24.33 30.01 6.61
CA PHE A 99 -23.54 29.05 7.38
C PHE A 99 -22.78 28.08 6.46
N THR A 100 -21.80 27.40 7.04
CA THR A 100 -21.05 26.33 6.37
C THR A 100 -20.91 25.16 7.33
N ILE A 101 -21.22 23.95 6.85
CA ILE A 101 -21.03 22.68 7.55
C ILE A 101 -20.02 21.87 6.75
N THR A 102 -19.02 21.28 7.40
CA THR A 102 -18.09 20.36 6.73
C THR A 102 -18.08 19.03 7.47
N LEU A 103 -18.49 17.98 6.76
CA LEU A 103 -18.32 16.60 7.20
C LEU A 103 -16.87 16.20 6.96
N THR A 104 -16.29 15.41 7.87
CA THR A 104 -14.89 14.98 7.84
C THR A 104 -14.78 13.51 8.20
N ASN A 105 -13.62 12.90 7.95
CA ASN A 105 -13.36 11.47 8.20
C ASN A 105 -14.30 10.52 7.44
N LEU A 106 -14.86 10.97 6.32
CA LEU A 106 -15.68 10.13 5.45
C LEU A 106 -14.83 9.04 4.80
N LYS A 107 -15.43 7.87 4.54
CA LYS A 107 -14.81 6.75 3.84
C LYS A 107 -14.67 7.07 2.35
N TYR A 108 -13.60 6.59 1.72
CA TYR A 108 -13.34 6.72 0.28
C TYR A 108 -14.38 5.98 -0.58
N ASN A 109 -14.69 6.49 -1.78
CA ASN A 109 -15.61 5.88 -2.76
C ASN A 109 -16.93 5.36 -2.15
N THR A 110 -17.45 6.06 -1.13
CA THR A 110 -18.57 5.60 -0.32
C THR A 110 -19.77 6.53 -0.55
N LYS A 111 -20.93 5.93 -0.83
CA LYS A 111 -22.18 6.68 -0.92
C LYS A 111 -22.67 6.99 0.49
N TYR A 112 -22.93 8.27 0.74
CA TYR A 112 -23.53 8.77 1.97
C TYR A 112 -24.90 9.34 1.67
N ASN A 113 -25.92 8.84 2.37
CA ASN A 113 -27.23 9.46 2.43
C ASN A 113 -27.22 10.52 3.55
N TYR A 114 -27.83 11.68 3.33
CA TYR A 114 -27.87 12.76 4.31
C TYR A 114 -29.22 13.49 4.34
N CYS A 115 -29.54 14.12 5.47
CA CYS A 115 -30.73 14.92 5.68
C CYS A 115 -30.37 16.16 6.51
N MET A 116 -30.95 17.31 6.16
CA MET A 116 -30.81 18.54 6.94
C MET A 116 -31.97 18.66 7.94
N VAL A 117 -31.66 19.10 9.17
CA VAL A 117 -32.65 19.55 10.14
C VAL A 117 -32.34 20.98 10.55
N ALA A 118 -33.28 21.89 10.36
CA ALA A 118 -33.22 23.24 10.92
C ALA A 118 -34.06 23.27 12.20
N GLU A 119 -33.44 23.69 13.31
CA GLU A 119 -34.08 23.88 14.61
C GLU A 119 -34.08 25.37 14.96
N VAL A 120 -35.26 25.96 15.16
CA VAL A 120 -35.44 27.37 15.51
C VAL A 120 -36.38 27.44 16.71
N LYS A 121 -35.92 27.98 17.84
CA LYS A 121 -36.71 28.05 19.10
C LYS A 121 -37.28 26.70 19.56
N SER A 122 -36.58 25.60 19.27
CA SER A 122 -36.97 24.19 19.49
C SER A 122 -38.01 23.61 18.52
N GLU A 123 -38.45 24.35 17.50
CA GLU A 123 -39.25 23.81 16.40
C GLU A 123 -38.33 23.28 15.30
N LYS A 124 -38.58 22.06 14.81
CA LYS A 124 -37.72 21.35 13.85
C LYS A 124 -38.38 21.22 12.49
N THR A 125 -37.69 21.68 11.46
CA THR A 125 -38.03 21.42 10.06
C THR A 125 -37.01 20.48 9.43
N TYR A 126 -37.49 19.48 8.71
CA TYR A 126 -36.68 18.42 8.10
C TYR A 126 -36.65 18.64 6.58
N GLY A 127 -35.46 18.63 6.00
CA GLY A 127 -35.27 18.60 4.56
C GLY A 127 -35.32 17.17 4.00
N ASP A 128 -35.33 17.05 2.68
CA ASP A 128 -35.29 15.76 2.00
C ASP A 128 -34.05 14.93 2.35
N VAL A 129 -34.18 13.61 2.21
CA VAL A 129 -33.02 12.70 2.21
C VAL A 129 -32.40 12.74 0.81
N LEU A 130 -31.16 13.21 0.75
CA LEU A 130 -30.35 13.32 -0.46
C LEU A 130 -29.10 12.45 -0.32
N ASP A 131 -28.29 12.35 -1.37
CA ASP A 131 -27.04 11.59 -1.31
C ASP A 131 -25.88 12.23 -2.06
N PHE A 132 -24.68 11.83 -1.69
CA PHE A 132 -23.44 12.09 -2.42
C PHE A 132 -22.52 10.87 -2.32
N THR A 133 -21.50 10.81 -3.17
CA THR A 133 -20.44 9.78 -3.09
C THR A 133 -19.10 10.46 -2.98
N THR A 134 -18.30 10.08 -1.99
CA THR A 134 -16.91 10.57 -1.84
C THR A 134 -16.03 10.12 -2.99
N LEU A 135 -14.95 10.85 -3.24
CA LEU A 135 -14.00 10.48 -4.29
C LEU A 135 -13.27 9.16 -3.93
N LYS A 136 -12.79 8.46 -4.96
CA LYS A 136 -11.89 7.32 -4.78
C LYS A 136 -10.61 7.75 -4.08
N HIS A 137 -9.97 6.82 -3.36
CA HIS A 137 -8.61 7.06 -2.90
C HIS A 137 -7.73 7.45 -4.09
N PRO A 138 -6.84 8.44 -4.00
CA PRO A 138 -6.02 8.83 -5.15
C PRO A 138 -5.15 7.68 -5.70
N TYR A 139 -4.75 6.76 -4.81
CA TYR A 139 -4.10 5.47 -5.15
C TYR A 139 -5.01 4.39 -5.78
N ASP A 140 -6.30 4.65 -5.99
CA ASP A 140 -7.23 3.85 -6.80
C ASP A 140 -7.63 4.58 -8.12
N ILE A 141 -7.08 5.77 -8.39
CA ILE A 141 -7.31 6.53 -9.63
C ILE A 141 -6.28 6.11 -10.67
N GLN A 142 -6.73 5.50 -11.77
CA GLN A 142 -5.85 5.22 -12.91
C GLN A 142 -5.54 6.50 -13.69
N HIS A 143 -4.28 6.68 -14.05
CA HIS A 143 -3.75 7.83 -14.77
C HIS A 143 -3.54 7.48 -16.25
N ASP A 144 -3.72 8.46 -17.14
CA ASP A 144 -3.39 8.28 -18.56
C ASP A 144 -1.86 8.33 -18.75
N LEU A 145 -1.24 7.16 -18.83
CA LEU A 145 0.20 6.98 -18.94
C LEU A 145 0.56 6.40 -20.32
N ASN A 146 1.68 6.85 -20.90
CA ASN A 146 2.20 6.25 -22.13
C ASN A 146 2.87 4.88 -21.85
N VAL A 147 2.06 3.86 -21.55
CA VAL A 147 2.51 2.50 -21.20
C VAL A 147 3.42 1.88 -22.27
N SER A 148 3.30 2.30 -23.53
CA SER A 148 4.18 1.85 -24.61
C SER A 148 5.65 2.27 -24.42
N ALA A 149 5.88 3.46 -23.87
CA ALA A 149 7.21 4.03 -23.59
C ALA A 149 7.79 3.62 -22.23
N ALA A 150 7.00 2.97 -21.36
CA ALA A 150 7.43 2.57 -20.03
C ALA A 150 8.54 1.50 -20.05
N LYS A 151 9.54 1.65 -19.18
CA LYS A 151 10.64 0.69 -18.96
C LYS A 151 10.08 -0.59 -18.34
N ASP A 152 10.10 -1.69 -19.10
CA ASP A 152 9.62 -3.00 -18.65
C ASP A 152 10.63 -3.65 -17.69
N MET A 153 10.32 -3.61 -16.40
CA MET A 153 11.11 -4.21 -15.32
C MET A 153 10.99 -5.74 -15.29
N SER A 154 9.98 -6.30 -15.96
CA SER A 154 9.76 -7.75 -16.08
C SER A 154 10.36 -8.37 -17.36
N SER A 155 11.12 -7.58 -18.12
CA SER A 155 11.75 -7.99 -19.39
C SER A 155 12.82 -9.08 -19.21
N SER A 156 13.58 -9.03 -18.11
CA SER A 156 14.59 -10.05 -17.74
C SER A 156 14.04 -11.19 -16.88
N GLY A 157 12.72 -11.28 -16.71
CA GLY A 157 12.05 -12.17 -15.75
C GLY A 157 11.16 -11.36 -14.79
N SER A 158 10.18 -12.01 -14.19
CA SER A 158 9.30 -11.39 -13.17
C SER A 158 9.78 -11.71 -11.75
N ALA A 159 9.34 -10.93 -10.77
CA ALA A 159 9.57 -11.18 -9.34
C ALA A 159 8.46 -10.53 -8.50
N ASN A 160 8.48 -10.76 -7.18
CA ASN A 160 7.60 -10.04 -6.25
C ASN A 160 8.14 -8.66 -5.83
N CYS A 161 9.41 -8.36 -6.13
CA CYS A 161 10.02 -7.05 -5.89
C CYS A 161 10.66 -6.51 -7.19
N TYR A 162 10.57 -5.21 -7.41
CA TYR A 162 11.28 -4.50 -8.47
C TYR A 162 12.05 -3.30 -7.90
N ILE A 163 13.32 -3.18 -8.29
CA ILE A 163 14.19 -2.07 -7.87
C ILE A 163 14.04 -0.91 -8.88
N VAL A 164 13.78 0.28 -8.35
CA VAL A 164 13.74 1.55 -9.08
C VAL A 164 14.85 2.45 -8.51
N SER A 165 15.73 2.98 -9.35
CA SER A 165 16.94 3.73 -8.91
C SER A 165 17.08 5.12 -9.53
N GLU A 166 16.09 5.55 -10.31
CA GLU A 166 16.06 6.83 -11.02
C GLU A 166 14.59 7.22 -11.26
N SER A 167 14.31 8.49 -11.55
CA SER A 167 12.96 8.92 -11.93
C SER A 167 12.58 8.38 -13.32
N GLY A 168 11.33 7.98 -13.51
CA GLY A 168 10.86 7.54 -14.83
C GLY A 168 9.49 6.85 -14.85
N LEU A 169 9.13 6.39 -16.05
CA LEU A 169 7.94 5.59 -16.31
C LEU A 169 8.31 4.11 -16.40
N TYR A 170 7.71 3.28 -15.55
CA TYR A 170 8.01 1.85 -15.42
C TYR A 170 6.76 1.00 -15.64
N LYS A 171 6.95 -0.26 -16.05
CA LYS A 171 5.89 -1.27 -16.07
C LYS A 171 6.41 -2.65 -15.71
N PHE A 172 5.50 -3.53 -15.32
CA PHE A 172 5.76 -4.96 -15.11
C PHE A 172 4.52 -5.80 -15.39
N LYS A 173 4.73 -7.05 -15.83
CA LYS A 173 3.67 -8.04 -16.05
C LYS A 173 3.01 -8.46 -14.74
N THR A 174 1.69 -8.63 -14.78
CA THR A 174 0.88 -9.05 -13.62
C THR A 174 0.82 -10.57 -13.46
N VAL A 175 1.97 -11.17 -13.12
CA VAL A 175 2.14 -12.62 -12.90
C VAL A 175 2.68 -12.91 -11.49
N LYS A 176 2.46 -14.14 -11.00
CA LYS A 176 2.92 -14.54 -9.65
C LYS A 176 4.43 -14.72 -9.60
N GLY A 177 5.12 -13.91 -8.79
CA GLY A 177 6.55 -14.03 -8.52
C GLY A 177 7.39 -14.20 -9.79
N ASN A 178 8.26 -15.21 -9.80
CA ASN A 178 9.16 -15.55 -10.91
C ASN A 178 8.58 -16.56 -11.92
N SER A 179 7.25 -16.58 -12.10
CA SER A 179 6.56 -17.49 -13.02
C SER A 179 5.76 -16.75 -14.10
N ASN A 180 5.23 -17.50 -15.07
CA ASN A 180 4.20 -17.02 -15.99
C ASN A 180 2.77 -17.33 -15.50
N GLU A 181 2.57 -17.68 -14.21
CA GLU A 181 1.24 -17.97 -13.67
C GLU A 181 0.39 -16.70 -13.59
N SER A 182 -0.85 -16.79 -14.08
CA SER A 182 -1.85 -15.74 -13.92
C SER A 182 -2.21 -15.53 -12.44
N VAL A 183 -2.36 -14.26 -12.05
CA VAL A 183 -2.90 -13.87 -10.74
C VAL A 183 -4.43 -13.94 -10.69
N GLY A 184 -5.11 -14.11 -11.82
CA GLY A 184 -6.56 -14.13 -11.93
C GLY A 184 -7.12 -13.08 -12.89
N ASN A 185 -8.42 -12.83 -12.81
CA ASN A 185 -9.11 -11.83 -13.65
C ASN A 185 -9.00 -10.44 -13.01
N ILE A 186 -7.99 -9.68 -13.43
CA ILE A 186 -7.73 -8.33 -12.94
C ILE A 186 -8.72 -7.35 -13.55
N ALA A 187 -9.38 -6.55 -12.72
CA ALA A 187 -10.24 -5.44 -13.13
C ALA A 187 -9.60 -4.07 -12.88
N SER A 188 -8.74 -3.97 -11.86
CA SER A 188 -8.04 -2.74 -11.51
C SER A 188 -6.71 -3.03 -10.79
N ALA A 189 -5.94 -1.98 -10.55
CA ALA A 189 -4.78 -1.99 -9.67
C ALA A 189 -4.88 -0.85 -8.65
N SER A 190 -4.05 -0.88 -7.61
CA SER A 190 -3.98 0.18 -6.61
C SER A 190 -2.66 0.18 -5.86
N ILE A 191 -2.15 1.35 -5.47
CA ILE A 191 -1.06 1.43 -4.48
C ILE A 191 -1.68 1.22 -3.09
N LEU A 192 -1.22 0.19 -2.38
CA LEU A 192 -1.75 -0.18 -1.06
C LEU A 192 -1.16 0.66 0.06
N TRP A 193 0.14 0.97 -0.03
CA TRP A 193 0.84 1.83 0.90
C TRP A 193 2.19 2.26 0.33
N GLU A 194 2.68 3.39 0.85
CA GLU A 194 4.02 3.93 0.60
C GLU A 194 4.68 4.30 1.95
N THR A 195 6.01 4.20 2.03
CA THR A 195 6.81 4.62 3.19
C THR A 195 8.21 5.07 2.79
N PHE A 196 8.79 6.04 3.50
CA PHE A 196 10.23 6.34 3.42
C PHE A 196 11.10 5.46 4.34
N GLY A 197 10.49 4.63 5.20
CA GLY A 197 11.22 3.93 6.26
C GLY A 197 11.62 4.84 7.45
N THR A 198 11.06 6.05 7.54
CA THR A 198 11.37 7.05 8.57
C THR A 198 10.15 7.34 9.45
N ASP A 199 10.26 8.31 10.36
CA ASP A 199 9.15 8.82 11.19
C ASP A 199 8.18 9.75 10.42
N THR A 200 8.41 9.95 9.12
CA THR A 200 7.61 10.78 8.22
C THR A 200 6.95 9.90 7.15
N ALA A 201 5.64 10.04 6.95
CA ALA A 201 4.93 9.37 5.86
C ALA A 201 5.20 10.12 4.54
N PRO A 202 5.23 9.44 3.38
CA PRO A 202 5.08 10.09 2.08
C PRO A 202 3.76 10.87 2.01
N GLU A 203 3.80 12.04 1.40
CA GLU A 203 2.59 12.70 0.93
C GLU A 203 2.13 12.09 -0.41
N LEU A 204 0.94 12.46 -0.87
CA LEU A 204 0.44 12.00 -2.15
C LEU A 204 1.41 12.40 -3.28
N PHE A 205 1.75 11.44 -4.14
CA PHE A 205 2.68 11.58 -5.27
C PHE A 205 4.18 11.69 -4.93
N ASP A 206 4.58 11.44 -3.67
CA ASP A 206 5.99 11.51 -3.27
C ASP A 206 6.89 10.40 -3.82
N LEU A 207 6.38 9.17 -3.95
CA LEU A 207 7.11 8.07 -4.62
C LEU A 207 6.50 7.79 -6.00
N ILE A 208 5.21 7.42 -6.03
CA ILE A 208 4.46 7.17 -7.27
C ILE A 208 3.50 8.32 -7.55
N SER A 209 3.76 9.07 -8.62
CA SER A 209 2.96 10.24 -9.05
C SER A 209 1.81 9.89 -10.00
N GLY A 210 1.77 8.66 -10.50
CA GLY A 210 0.64 8.14 -11.27
C GLY A 210 0.79 6.64 -11.55
N PHE A 211 -0.31 5.93 -11.73
CA PHE A 211 -0.29 4.50 -12.05
C PHE A 211 -1.51 4.11 -12.91
N CYS A 212 -1.42 3.01 -13.65
CA CYS A 212 -2.55 2.40 -14.35
C CYS A 212 -2.37 0.88 -14.52
N TYR A 213 -3.45 0.21 -14.93
CA TYR A 213 -3.45 -1.18 -15.38
C TYR A 213 -3.92 -1.25 -16.83
N MET A 214 -3.06 -1.71 -17.73
CA MET A 214 -3.31 -1.77 -19.18
C MET A 214 -2.54 -2.95 -19.78
N ASP A 215 -3.15 -3.67 -20.73
CA ASP A 215 -2.54 -4.76 -21.50
C ASP A 215 -1.81 -5.83 -20.65
N GLY A 216 -2.42 -6.22 -19.52
CA GLY A 216 -1.84 -7.23 -18.61
C GLY A 216 -0.63 -6.74 -17.80
N CYS A 217 -0.31 -5.44 -17.86
CA CYS A 217 0.77 -4.80 -17.12
C CYS A 217 0.22 -3.78 -16.12
N ILE A 218 0.88 -3.66 -14.97
CA ILE A 218 0.79 -2.47 -14.15
C ILE A 218 1.91 -1.53 -14.62
N ALA A 219 1.56 -0.27 -14.87
CA ALA A 219 2.51 0.79 -15.16
C ALA A 219 2.42 1.88 -14.08
N PHE A 220 3.55 2.48 -13.74
CA PHE A 220 3.61 3.60 -12.78
C PHE A 220 4.69 4.60 -13.17
N GLN A 221 4.40 5.87 -12.89
CA GLN A 221 5.27 7.02 -13.04
C GLN A 221 5.79 7.39 -11.65
N THR A 222 7.10 7.56 -11.51
CA THR A 222 7.68 8.10 -10.27
C THR A 222 7.42 9.59 -10.14
N ALA A 223 7.58 10.15 -8.94
CA ALA A 223 7.84 11.58 -8.78
C ALA A 223 9.00 12.06 -9.69
N ASP A 224 8.93 13.30 -10.17
CA ASP A 224 9.97 13.89 -11.02
C ASP A 224 11.32 13.97 -10.29
N THR A 225 11.28 14.40 -9.03
CA THR A 225 12.42 14.32 -8.11
C THR A 225 12.41 12.95 -7.44
N PHE A 226 13.38 12.10 -7.77
CA PHE A 226 13.49 10.77 -7.18
C PHE A 226 13.60 10.85 -5.66
N LYS A 227 12.73 10.12 -4.96
CA LYS A 227 12.77 9.92 -3.51
C LYS A 227 12.96 8.43 -3.24
N GLU A 228 13.80 8.11 -2.27
CA GLU A 228 13.99 6.73 -1.82
C GLU A 228 12.85 6.31 -0.89
N GLY A 229 12.49 5.03 -0.91
CA GLY A 229 11.38 4.50 -0.13
C GLY A 229 10.89 3.16 -0.64
N ASN A 230 9.69 2.79 -0.22
CA ASN A 230 9.04 1.54 -0.60
C ASN A 230 7.55 1.78 -0.84
N ALA A 231 7.02 1.15 -1.88
CA ALA A 231 5.58 1.05 -2.13
C ALA A 231 5.17 -0.40 -2.32
N VAL A 232 3.90 -0.72 -2.08
CA VAL A 232 3.29 -1.99 -2.51
C VAL A 232 2.12 -1.68 -3.43
N ILE A 233 2.16 -2.24 -4.64
CA ILE A 233 1.07 -2.13 -5.62
C ILE A 233 0.37 -3.48 -5.72
N ALA A 234 -0.95 -3.48 -5.81
CA ALA A 234 -1.77 -4.69 -5.94
C ALA A 234 -2.61 -4.69 -7.21
N ALA A 235 -2.90 -5.89 -7.71
CA ALA A 235 -3.95 -6.15 -8.69
C ALA A 235 -5.22 -6.58 -7.95
N LYS A 236 -6.37 -6.06 -8.36
CA LYS A 236 -7.69 -6.31 -7.77
C LYS A 236 -8.65 -6.95 -8.77
N ASP A 237 -9.54 -7.80 -8.27
CA ASP A 237 -10.68 -8.33 -9.05
C ASP A 237 -11.79 -7.28 -9.22
N ALA A 238 -12.88 -7.64 -9.91
CA ALA A 238 -14.03 -6.75 -10.14
C ALA A 238 -14.79 -6.36 -8.86
N ASN A 239 -14.59 -7.08 -7.75
CA ASN A 239 -15.19 -6.79 -6.44
C ASN A 239 -14.24 -5.96 -5.54
N GLY A 240 -13.02 -5.68 -6.00
CA GLY A 240 -11.97 -4.98 -5.23
C GLY A 240 -11.08 -5.89 -4.38
N ASN A 241 -11.26 -7.22 -4.43
CA ASN A 241 -10.40 -8.16 -3.69
C ASN A 241 -8.99 -8.17 -4.29
N ILE A 242 -7.97 -8.15 -3.44
CA ILE A 242 -6.57 -8.24 -3.89
C ILE A 242 -6.28 -9.68 -4.39
N LEU A 243 -5.84 -9.77 -5.64
CA LEU A 243 -5.44 -11.02 -6.31
C LEU A 243 -3.96 -11.34 -6.10
N TRP A 244 -3.12 -10.30 -6.13
CA TRP A 244 -1.69 -10.37 -5.87
C TRP A 244 -1.15 -8.95 -5.62
N SER A 245 0.05 -8.86 -5.07
CA SER A 245 0.73 -7.58 -4.82
C SER A 245 2.25 -7.73 -4.96
N TRP A 246 2.89 -6.63 -5.34
CA TRP A 246 4.32 -6.50 -5.65
C TRP A 246 4.91 -5.33 -4.88
N HIS A 247 6.14 -5.50 -4.39
CA HIS A 247 6.94 -4.49 -3.71
C HIS A 247 7.75 -3.69 -4.72
N ILE A 248 7.61 -2.38 -4.73
CA ILE A 248 8.43 -1.45 -5.50
C ILE A 248 9.42 -0.79 -4.54
N TRP A 249 10.72 -1.00 -4.78
CA TRP A 249 11.80 -0.57 -3.91
C TRP A 249 12.59 0.56 -4.57
N PHE A 250 12.42 1.77 -4.04
CA PHE A 250 13.06 2.99 -4.54
C PHE A 250 14.38 3.20 -3.80
N THR A 251 15.52 2.89 -4.43
CA THR A 251 16.86 2.95 -3.82
C THR A 251 17.95 2.95 -4.90
N ASP A 252 19.16 3.43 -4.60
CA ASP A 252 20.31 3.19 -5.46
C ASP A 252 20.56 1.68 -5.65
N LYS A 253 21.04 1.26 -6.82
CA LYS A 253 21.23 -0.15 -7.14
C LYS A 253 22.06 -0.85 -6.03
N PRO A 254 21.50 -1.85 -5.31
CA PRO A 254 22.22 -2.57 -4.27
C PRO A 254 23.52 -3.17 -4.81
N LYS A 255 24.60 -3.06 -4.03
CA LYS A 255 25.93 -3.53 -4.45
C LYS A 255 26.09 -5.01 -4.14
N GLU A 256 26.79 -5.70 -5.03
CA GLU A 256 27.16 -7.10 -4.87
C GLU A 256 28.33 -7.25 -3.87
N GLN A 257 28.18 -8.17 -2.92
CA GLN A 257 29.18 -8.50 -1.91
C GLN A 257 29.47 -10.00 -1.95
N VAL A 258 30.61 -10.39 -2.55
CA VAL A 258 31.07 -11.78 -2.60
C VAL A 258 31.54 -12.22 -1.21
N TYR A 259 30.95 -13.29 -0.69
CA TYR A 259 31.30 -13.87 0.61
C TYR A 259 32.27 -15.04 0.45
N TYR A 260 33.10 -15.27 1.48
CA TYR A 260 34.13 -16.30 1.52
C TYR A 260 33.55 -17.72 1.47
N ASN A 261 34.44 -18.70 1.24
CA ASN A 261 34.14 -20.13 1.30
C ASN A 261 32.96 -20.58 0.41
N ASN A 262 32.80 -19.93 -0.75
CA ASN A 262 31.71 -20.15 -1.70
C ASN A 262 30.31 -19.99 -1.06
N ALA A 263 30.17 -19.04 -0.14
CA ALA A 263 28.89 -18.61 0.44
C ALA A 263 27.98 -17.85 -0.55
N GLY A 264 28.51 -17.44 -1.71
CA GLY A 264 27.79 -16.73 -2.76
C GLY A 264 27.90 -15.21 -2.65
N THR A 265 27.06 -14.50 -3.42
CA THR A 265 27.07 -13.03 -3.53
C THR A 265 25.81 -12.45 -2.88
N MET A 266 25.96 -11.66 -1.83
CA MET A 266 24.85 -10.99 -1.13
C MET A 266 24.68 -9.54 -1.59
N MET A 267 23.49 -8.97 -1.37
CA MET A 267 23.30 -7.52 -1.41
C MET A 267 24.02 -6.80 -0.25
N ASP A 268 24.45 -5.56 -0.47
CA ASP A 268 25.03 -4.69 0.56
C ASP A 268 24.06 -4.24 1.67
N ARG A 269 22.75 -4.36 1.43
CA ARG A 269 21.66 -3.90 2.32
C ARG A 269 20.51 -4.89 2.42
N ASN A 270 19.67 -4.75 3.46
CA ASN A 270 18.44 -5.54 3.63
C ASN A 270 17.43 -5.21 2.52
N LEU A 271 16.53 -6.15 2.20
CA LEU A 271 15.44 -5.90 1.27
C LEU A 271 14.53 -4.77 1.81
N GLY A 272 14.26 -3.78 0.96
CA GLY A 272 13.52 -2.58 1.33
C GLY A 272 14.32 -1.50 2.09
N ALA A 273 15.62 -1.70 2.33
CA ALA A 273 16.49 -0.66 2.88
C ALA A 273 16.83 0.39 1.82
N THR A 274 16.63 1.67 2.12
CA THR A 274 16.96 2.77 1.20
C THR A 274 18.46 3.09 1.19
N SER A 275 19.17 2.76 2.27
CA SER A 275 20.59 3.07 2.46
C SER A 275 21.40 1.82 2.84
N ALA A 276 22.70 1.82 2.53
CA ALA A 276 23.67 0.83 3.05
C ALA A 276 24.59 1.41 4.14
N THR A 277 24.35 2.65 4.57
CA THR A 277 25.24 3.41 5.46
C THR A 277 25.10 2.95 6.91
N PRO A 278 26.20 2.59 7.62
CA PRO A 278 26.14 2.24 9.03
C PRO A 278 25.61 3.38 9.91
N GLY A 279 24.57 3.13 10.71
CA GLY A 279 23.94 4.11 11.59
C GLY A 279 22.84 4.95 10.93
N ASP A 280 22.55 4.71 9.66
CA ASP A 280 21.41 5.30 8.95
C ASP A 280 20.12 4.52 9.25
N VAL A 281 19.00 5.23 9.44
CA VAL A 281 17.67 4.62 9.58
C VAL A 281 17.25 3.92 8.28
N GLY A 282 17.66 4.45 7.13
CA GLY A 282 17.41 3.84 5.83
C GLY A 282 18.03 2.45 5.67
N ALA A 283 18.99 2.06 6.53
CA ALA A 283 19.63 0.75 6.47
C ALA A 283 18.78 -0.40 7.05
N LEU A 284 17.76 -0.11 7.87
CA LEU A 284 16.98 -1.15 8.57
C LEU A 284 16.19 -2.04 7.58
N GLY A 285 15.53 -1.40 6.62
CA GLY A 285 14.71 -2.05 5.61
C GLY A 285 13.37 -2.59 6.13
N LEU A 286 12.79 -3.53 5.38
CA LEU A 286 11.47 -4.10 5.66
C LEU A 286 11.59 -5.48 6.31
N LEU A 287 10.48 -5.93 6.93
CA LEU A 287 10.39 -7.18 7.67
C LEU A 287 9.39 -8.12 6.97
N TYR A 288 9.68 -9.41 6.91
CA TYR A 288 8.87 -10.41 6.20
C TYR A 288 8.56 -11.59 7.13
N GLN A 289 7.31 -12.08 7.11
CA GLN A 289 6.98 -13.38 7.72
C GLN A 289 7.49 -14.50 6.83
N TRP A 290 7.92 -15.63 7.41
CA TRP A 290 8.59 -16.66 6.62
C TRP A 290 7.67 -17.27 5.56
N GLY A 291 8.10 -17.25 4.30
CA GLY A 291 7.30 -17.76 3.19
C GLY A 291 6.21 -16.82 2.67
N ARG A 292 6.15 -15.56 3.12
CA ARG A 292 5.34 -14.51 2.47
C ARG A 292 6.19 -13.65 1.55
N LYS A 293 5.58 -13.15 0.49
CA LYS A 293 6.16 -12.13 -0.40
C LYS A 293 5.96 -10.70 0.12
N ASP A 294 4.99 -10.52 1.02
CA ASP A 294 4.51 -9.20 1.44
C ASP A 294 5.39 -8.60 2.53
N PRO A 295 5.83 -7.34 2.40
CA PRO A 295 6.58 -6.67 3.46
C PRO A 295 5.70 -6.09 4.56
N PHE A 296 6.30 -5.98 5.75
CA PHE A 296 5.85 -5.19 6.88
C PHE A 296 6.86 -4.07 7.17
N LEU A 297 6.37 -2.96 7.73
CA LEU A 297 7.25 -1.86 8.14
C LEU A 297 8.31 -2.32 9.16
N GLY A 298 9.54 -1.84 8.97
CA GLY A 298 10.57 -1.81 10.00
C GLY A 298 10.40 -0.58 10.91
N SER A 299 11.49 -0.16 11.54
CA SER A 299 11.49 0.98 12.46
C SER A 299 11.83 2.32 11.80
N SER A 300 11.28 3.40 12.33
CA SER A 300 11.72 4.79 12.12
C SER A 300 12.96 5.18 12.95
N SER A 301 13.54 4.29 13.75
CA SER A 301 14.70 4.59 14.60
C SER A 301 15.67 3.43 14.73
N ILE A 302 16.97 3.69 14.60
CA ILE A 302 18.01 2.67 14.83
C ILE A 302 18.13 2.21 16.30
N SER A 303 17.53 2.93 17.25
CA SER A 303 17.71 2.71 18.70
C SER A 303 16.41 2.56 19.50
N ARG A 304 15.25 2.54 18.84
CA ARG A 304 13.94 2.42 19.49
C ARG A 304 13.03 1.56 18.62
N SER A 305 12.26 0.67 19.24
CA SER A 305 11.14 0.05 18.55
C SER A 305 10.02 1.07 18.36
N THR A 306 9.94 1.64 17.17
CA THR A 306 8.89 2.60 16.78
C THR A 306 8.68 2.40 15.29
N ASP A 307 7.47 2.07 14.87
CA ASP A 307 7.20 1.77 13.45
C ASP A 307 7.58 2.96 12.56
N ALA A 308 8.02 2.66 11.34
CA ALA A 308 8.04 3.67 10.28
C ALA A 308 6.63 4.23 10.04
N ARG A 309 6.54 5.41 9.44
CA ARG A 309 5.25 5.95 8.98
C ARG A 309 4.96 5.52 7.55
N SER A 310 3.70 5.28 7.26
CA SER A 310 3.18 4.98 5.93
C SER A 310 1.95 5.80 5.62
N THR A 311 1.55 5.82 4.36
CA THR A 311 0.34 6.48 3.86
C THR A 311 -0.97 5.87 4.36
N ILE A 312 -0.91 4.68 4.98
CA ILE A 312 -2.05 4.04 5.66
C ILE A 312 -1.82 3.90 7.17
N THR A 313 -2.92 3.82 7.91
CA THR A 313 -2.97 3.15 9.23
C THR A 313 -2.94 1.64 8.98
N TRP A 314 -2.00 0.93 9.60
CA TRP A 314 -1.92 -0.54 9.45
C TRP A 314 -3.07 -1.23 10.21
N PRO A 315 -3.65 -2.30 9.65
CA PRO A 315 -4.68 -3.07 10.33
C PRO A 315 -4.10 -3.80 11.55
N SER A 316 -4.97 -4.15 12.49
CA SER A 316 -4.63 -5.11 13.55
C SER A 316 -4.22 -6.46 12.97
N GLU A 317 -3.38 -7.14 13.73
CA GLU A 317 -3.02 -8.54 13.58
C GLU A 317 -4.25 -9.48 13.72
N VAL A 318 -4.14 -10.67 13.15
CA VAL A 318 -5.17 -11.73 13.26
C VAL A 318 -4.56 -13.04 13.73
N GLU A 319 -5.33 -13.81 14.48
CA GLU A 319 -5.01 -15.21 14.81
C GLU A 319 -4.82 -16.04 13.55
N SER A 320 -3.99 -17.10 13.61
CA SER A 320 -3.84 -18.07 12.52
C SER A 320 -4.83 -19.22 12.69
N ASP A 321 -5.97 -19.18 11.98
CA ASP A 321 -6.93 -20.28 11.91
C ASP A 321 -7.15 -20.79 10.47
N SER A 322 -8.12 -21.69 10.28
CA SER A 322 -8.48 -22.28 8.98
C SER A 322 -8.98 -21.30 7.92
N SER A 323 -9.30 -20.05 8.30
CA SER A 323 -9.74 -18.97 7.42
C SER A 323 -8.62 -17.95 7.18
N THR A 324 -7.98 -17.46 8.25
CA THR A 324 -6.96 -16.40 8.23
C THR A 324 -5.55 -16.91 7.95
N GLY A 325 -5.18 -18.08 8.47
CA GLY A 325 -3.86 -18.68 8.32
C GLY A 325 -3.64 -19.34 6.95
N THR A 326 -4.20 -18.78 5.88
CA THR A 326 -4.20 -19.39 4.54
C THR A 326 -3.43 -18.56 3.52
N ILE A 327 -2.89 -19.19 2.47
CA ILE A 327 -2.23 -18.47 1.37
C ILE A 327 -3.21 -17.48 0.71
N ALA A 328 -4.47 -17.88 0.54
CA ALA A 328 -5.50 -17.03 -0.05
C ALA A 328 -5.76 -15.78 0.79
N TYR A 329 -5.94 -15.93 2.11
CA TYR A 329 -6.12 -14.79 3.01
C TYR A 329 -4.87 -13.90 3.06
N ALA A 330 -3.67 -14.46 3.20
CA ALA A 330 -2.43 -13.69 3.22
C ALA A 330 -2.17 -12.92 1.91
N THR A 331 -2.56 -13.50 0.77
CA THR A 331 -2.46 -12.85 -0.55
C THR A 331 -3.46 -11.70 -0.69
N ALA A 332 -4.69 -11.90 -0.22
CA ALA A 332 -5.75 -10.89 -0.23
C ALA A 332 -5.56 -9.79 0.83
N ASN A 333 -4.79 -10.06 1.89
CA ASN A 333 -4.53 -9.16 3.01
C ASN A 333 -3.00 -8.96 3.21
N PRO A 334 -2.30 -8.33 2.26
CA PRO A 334 -0.84 -8.20 2.30
C PRO A 334 -0.33 -7.33 3.46
N THR A 335 -1.16 -6.46 4.03
CA THR A 335 -0.84 -5.60 5.19
C THR A 335 -1.20 -6.22 6.54
N THR A 336 -1.99 -7.30 6.58
CA THR A 336 -2.41 -7.93 7.83
C THR A 336 -1.32 -8.88 8.32
N PHE A 337 -0.85 -8.66 9.55
CA PHE A 337 0.06 -9.59 10.22
C PHE A 337 -0.74 -10.77 10.75
N ILE A 338 -0.29 -11.99 10.45
CA ILE A 338 -0.95 -13.22 10.88
C ILE A 338 -0.10 -13.83 12.00
N MET A 339 -0.63 -13.89 13.21
CA MET A 339 0.05 -14.46 14.38
C MET A 339 0.30 -15.97 14.21
N TYR A 340 1.16 -16.58 15.01
CA TYR A 340 1.30 -18.04 14.94
C TYR A 340 0.08 -18.76 15.53
N ASN A 341 -0.06 -20.05 15.23
CA ASN A 341 -0.98 -20.93 15.94
C ASN A 341 -0.25 -21.99 16.78
N ASP A 342 -0.87 -22.42 17.88
CA ASP A 342 -0.34 -23.40 18.83
C ASP A 342 0.00 -24.78 18.25
N LYS A 343 -0.43 -25.11 17.02
CA LYS A 343 -0.19 -26.45 16.45
C LYS A 343 1.20 -26.57 15.84
N ASN A 344 1.67 -25.56 15.11
CA ASN A 344 2.91 -25.62 14.33
C ASN A 344 3.84 -24.40 14.49
N GLU A 345 3.45 -23.37 15.27
CA GLU A 345 4.24 -22.14 15.46
C GLU A 345 4.53 -21.37 14.14
N ASP A 346 3.68 -21.58 13.12
CA ASP A 346 3.66 -20.89 11.83
C ASP A 346 2.43 -19.98 11.74
N TRP A 347 2.50 -18.94 10.89
CA TRP A 347 1.33 -18.14 10.51
C TRP A 347 0.40 -18.90 9.56
N TYR A 348 0.95 -19.91 8.88
CA TYR A 348 0.19 -20.78 7.98
C TYR A 348 -0.40 -21.96 8.75
N TYR A 349 -1.73 -22.01 8.77
CA TYR A 349 -2.52 -23.00 9.46
C TYR A 349 -2.62 -24.30 8.64
N THR A 350 -2.24 -25.42 9.24
CA THR A 350 -2.38 -26.77 8.66
C THR A 350 -3.31 -27.69 9.46
N GLY A 351 -3.97 -27.16 10.50
CA GLY A 351 -4.77 -27.95 11.45
C GLY A 351 -3.97 -28.98 12.27
N SER A 352 -2.65 -29.00 12.15
CA SER A 352 -1.76 -30.03 12.70
C SER A 352 -0.38 -29.43 13.00
N SER A 353 0.55 -30.24 13.51
CA SER A 353 1.94 -29.81 13.70
C SER A 353 2.78 -29.80 12.41
N SER A 354 2.16 -30.00 11.25
CA SER A 354 2.86 -29.93 9.96
C SER A 354 3.04 -28.48 9.49
N THR A 355 4.09 -28.26 8.70
CA THR A 355 4.40 -26.99 8.06
C THR A 355 4.57 -27.19 6.55
N ASP A 356 4.48 -26.12 5.77
CA ASP A 356 4.86 -26.13 4.35
C ASP A 356 6.22 -25.46 4.20
N ASN A 357 7.12 -26.17 3.52
CA ASN A 357 8.55 -25.87 3.39
C ASN A 357 8.91 -25.29 2.01
N THR A 358 7.93 -25.12 1.12
CA THR A 358 8.17 -24.83 -0.32
C THR A 358 7.94 -23.36 -0.69
N ARG A 359 7.68 -22.49 0.29
CA ARG A 359 7.18 -21.13 0.05
C ARG A 359 8.22 -20.18 -0.55
N TRP A 360 9.46 -20.16 -0.06
CA TRP A 360 10.53 -19.31 -0.60
C TRP A 360 11.54 -20.05 -1.48
N THR A 361 11.60 -21.38 -1.37
CA THR A 361 12.51 -22.22 -2.16
C THR A 361 11.75 -23.39 -2.74
N THR A 362 12.09 -23.75 -3.97
CA THR A 362 11.73 -25.03 -4.60
C THR A 362 12.65 -26.16 -4.09
N SER A 363 12.35 -27.41 -4.48
CA SER A 363 13.10 -28.60 -4.07
C SER A 363 14.54 -28.66 -4.59
N ASP A 364 14.83 -27.97 -5.69
CA ASP A 364 16.14 -27.80 -6.31
C ASP A 364 16.90 -26.54 -5.81
N LYS A 365 16.42 -25.93 -4.71
CA LYS A 365 16.94 -24.69 -4.09
C LYS A 365 16.79 -23.40 -4.91
N ALA A 366 16.00 -23.43 -5.99
CA ALA A 366 15.71 -22.25 -6.79
C ALA A 366 14.65 -21.35 -6.13
N LYS A 367 14.57 -20.12 -6.64
CA LYS A 367 13.58 -19.11 -6.24
C LYS A 367 12.16 -19.59 -6.58
N SER A 368 11.21 -19.40 -5.67
CA SER A 368 9.79 -19.75 -5.86
C SER A 368 8.88 -18.52 -5.99
N ILE A 369 7.60 -18.75 -6.33
CA ILE A 369 6.63 -17.66 -6.57
C ILE A 369 6.31 -16.78 -5.36
N TYR A 370 6.63 -17.16 -4.11
CA TYR A 370 6.45 -16.30 -2.93
C TYR A 370 7.76 -15.69 -2.41
N ASP A 371 8.90 -15.95 -3.07
CA ASP A 371 10.18 -15.32 -2.71
C ASP A 371 10.09 -13.78 -2.91
N PRO A 372 10.36 -12.97 -1.87
CA PRO A 372 10.20 -11.51 -1.92
C PRO A 372 11.33 -10.78 -2.65
N CYS A 373 12.47 -11.41 -2.92
CA CYS A 373 13.61 -10.73 -3.53
C CYS A 373 13.33 -10.32 -4.99
N PRO A 374 14.05 -9.33 -5.54
CA PRO A 374 13.90 -8.91 -6.94
C PRO A 374 14.48 -9.93 -7.93
N VAL A 375 14.33 -9.67 -9.23
CA VAL A 375 14.84 -10.52 -10.33
C VAL A 375 16.37 -10.69 -10.24
N GLY A 376 16.87 -11.93 -10.35
CA GLY A 376 18.30 -12.26 -10.23
C GLY A 376 18.77 -12.43 -8.77
N TRP A 377 17.84 -12.43 -7.82
CA TRP A 377 18.09 -12.49 -6.39
C TRP A 377 17.03 -13.36 -5.69
N ARG A 378 17.45 -14.18 -4.73
CA ARG A 378 16.61 -15.07 -3.93
C ARG A 378 16.87 -14.91 -2.43
N VAL A 379 15.96 -15.39 -1.59
CA VAL A 379 16.22 -15.55 -0.16
C VAL A 379 17.35 -16.59 0.03
N PRO A 380 18.34 -16.36 0.91
CA PRO A 380 19.47 -17.28 1.10
C PRO A 380 19.05 -18.72 1.41
N ASP A 381 19.80 -19.72 0.96
CA ASP A 381 19.52 -21.15 1.15
C ASP A 381 19.96 -21.73 2.52
N GLY A 382 20.29 -20.85 3.47
CA GLY A 382 20.47 -21.15 4.90
C GLY A 382 21.87 -21.50 5.35
N ASP A 383 22.77 -21.91 4.44
CA ASP A 383 24.15 -22.22 4.78
C ASP A 383 25.14 -21.07 4.47
N SER A 384 24.69 -20.02 3.77
CA SER A 384 25.55 -18.94 3.25
C SER A 384 26.35 -18.25 4.37
N TRP A 385 25.72 -17.86 5.48
CA TRP A 385 26.42 -17.24 6.60
C TRP A 385 27.32 -18.21 7.36
N SER A 386 26.95 -19.49 7.43
CA SER A 386 27.77 -20.51 8.09
C SER A 386 29.03 -20.84 7.29
N LYS A 387 28.91 -20.93 5.96
CA LYS A 387 30.05 -21.00 5.03
C LYS A 387 30.94 -19.78 5.19
N ALA A 388 30.36 -18.58 5.15
CA ALA A 388 31.12 -17.33 5.23
C ALA A 388 31.95 -17.19 6.53
N LEU A 389 31.47 -17.75 7.66
CA LEU A 389 32.20 -17.79 8.94
C LEU A 389 33.09 -19.03 9.13
N ASP A 390 33.02 -20.02 8.25
CA ASP A 390 33.56 -21.38 8.45
C ASP A 390 33.08 -22.02 9.77
N SER A 391 31.82 -21.77 10.13
CA SER A 391 31.22 -22.22 11.39
C SER A 391 29.69 -22.20 11.32
N SER A 392 29.04 -23.26 11.81
CA SER A 392 27.59 -23.31 12.05
C SER A 392 27.20 -23.02 13.51
N SER A 393 28.18 -22.72 14.37
CA SER A 393 27.99 -22.53 15.81
C SER A 393 27.90 -21.05 16.18
N SER A 394 27.28 -20.75 17.32
CA SER A 394 27.28 -19.40 17.88
C SER A 394 28.70 -18.97 18.29
N THR A 395 29.10 -17.76 17.92
CA THR A 395 30.40 -17.16 18.23
C THR A 395 30.23 -15.82 18.92
N GLU A 396 31.02 -15.56 19.97
CA GLU A 396 31.20 -14.21 20.52
C GLU A 396 32.10 -13.37 19.61
N SER A 397 31.73 -12.12 19.35
CA SER A 397 32.46 -11.27 18.42
C SER A 397 32.40 -9.79 18.79
N SER A 398 33.52 -9.09 18.72
CA SER A 398 33.60 -7.63 18.97
C SER A 398 33.22 -6.81 17.73
N LEU A 399 32.21 -7.25 16.96
CA LEU A 399 31.82 -6.67 15.66
C LEU A 399 30.69 -5.63 15.78
N TYR A 400 30.03 -5.56 16.95
CA TYR A 400 28.89 -4.67 17.17
C TYR A 400 29.33 -3.23 17.41
N SER A 401 28.77 -2.29 16.66
CA SER A 401 28.90 -0.86 16.91
C SER A 401 27.70 -0.36 17.72
N SER A 402 27.95 0.04 18.96
CA SER A 402 26.92 0.63 19.84
C SER A 402 26.44 2.01 19.39
N THR A 403 27.25 2.72 18.61
CA THR A 403 26.89 4.00 17.96
C THR A 403 25.95 3.76 16.76
N ASN A 404 26.33 2.83 15.87
CA ASN A 404 25.65 2.65 14.59
C ASN A 404 24.54 1.58 14.62
N LYS A 405 24.42 0.84 15.74
CA LYS A 405 23.37 -0.16 15.99
C LYS A 405 23.34 -1.27 14.94
N GLY A 406 24.43 -2.04 14.91
CA GLY A 406 24.59 -3.18 14.00
C GLY A 406 25.97 -3.80 14.05
N MET A 407 26.16 -4.83 13.23
CA MET A 407 27.41 -5.57 13.06
C MET A 407 28.14 -5.16 11.78
N ASN A 408 29.47 -5.02 11.88
CA ASN A 408 30.33 -4.95 10.71
C ASN A 408 31.07 -6.28 10.50
N PHE A 409 30.73 -7.01 9.43
CA PHE A 409 31.32 -8.29 9.07
C PHE A 409 32.44 -8.18 8.02
N SER A 410 32.99 -6.98 7.76
CA SER A 410 34.15 -6.81 6.87
C SER A 410 35.33 -7.69 7.30
N GLY A 411 35.93 -8.41 6.36
CA GLY A 411 37.00 -9.37 6.65
C GLY A 411 36.55 -10.62 7.42
N ARG A 412 35.25 -10.76 7.73
CA ARG A 412 34.64 -11.97 8.30
C ARG A 412 33.78 -12.70 7.28
N PHE A 413 32.75 -12.05 6.74
CA PHE A 413 31.92 -12.65 5.69
C PHE A 413 32.58 -12.58 4.31
N GLY A 414 33.37 -11.54 4.02
CA GLY A 414 33.98 -11.31 2.71
C GLY A 414 34.99 -10.17 2.73
N SER A 415 35.58 -9.87 1.56
CA SER A 415 36.67 -8.90 1.41
C SER A 415 36.23 -7.44 1.18
N ALA A 416 34.92 -7.18 1.12
CA ALA A 416 34.40 -5.81 0.98
C ALA A 416 34.77 -4.96 2.21
N SER A 417 35.03 -3.67 1.99
CA SER A 417 35.45 -2.73 3.04
C SER A 417 34.38 -2.53 4.13
N THR A 418 33.11 -2.68 3.77
CA THR A 418 31.95 -2.56 4.67
C THR A 418 30.95 -3.66 4.35
N ILE A 419 30.77 -4.62 5.27
CA ILE A 419 29.69 -5.63 5.21
C ILE A 419 28.78 -5.39 6.40
N TRP A 420 27.78 -4.53 6.22
CA TRP A 420 26.98 -3.98 7.33
C TRP A 420 25.62 -4.65 7.48
N TYR A 421 25.31 -5.04 8.72
CA TYR A 421 24.04 -5.63 9.11
C TYR A 421 23.46 -4.88 10.32
N PRO A 422 22.40 -4.07 10.14
CA PRO A 422 21.80 -3.32 11.24
C PRO A 422 20.96 -4.22 12.15
N THR A 423 21.00 -3.95 13.46
CA THR A 423 20.12 -4.60 14.45
C THR A 423 18.70 -4.03 14.31
N SER A 424 17.99 -4.53 13.30
CA SER A 424 16.72 -3.98 12.81
C SER A 424 15.50 -4.40 13.63
N GLY A 425 15.71 -5.16 14.71
CA GLY A 425 14.63 -5.76 15.49
C GLY A 425 13.87 -6.85 14.70
N TYR A 426 12.65 -7.12 15.12
CA TYR A 426 11.71 -8.04 14.48
C TYR A 426 10.27 -7.67 14.86
N ARG A 427 9.29 -8.18 14.10
CA ARG A 427 7.90 -8.27 14.54
C ARG A 427 7.67 -9.60 15.25
N ASN A 428 7.18 -9.52 16.47
CA ASN A 428 6.89 -10.68 17.31
C ASN A 428 5.73 -11.49 16.73
N GLY A 429 5.88 -12.82 16.67
CA GLY A 429 4.85 -13.71 16.12
C GLY A 429 3.62 -13.87 17.02
N ASN A 430 3.69 -13.44 18.28
CA ASN A 430 2.59 -13.50 19.25
C ASN A 430 1.55 -12.37 19.09
N ASP A 431 1.95 -11.22 18.55
CA ASP A 431 1.17 -9.97 18.66
C ASP A 431 1.50 -8.93 17.56
N GLY A 432 2.32 -9.27 16.55
CA GLY A 432 2.75 -8.37 15.49
C GLY A 432 3.67 -7.20 15.91
N SER A 433 3.97 -7.07 17.21
CA SER A 433 4.66 -5.90 17.77
C SER A 433 6.12 -5.81 17.34
N LEU A 434 6.56 -4.61 16.97
CA LEU A 434 7.96 -4.34 16.65
C LEU A 434 8.79 -4.31 17.95
N SER A 435 9.84 -5.14 18.01
CA SER A 435 10.65 -5.36 19.22
C SER A 435 12.15 -5.38 18.95
N ASP A 436 12.93 -5.12 20.00
CA ASP A 436 14.40 -5.24 20.06
C ASP A 436 15.23 -4.47 19.01
N VAL A 437 14.67 -3.39 18.44
CA VAL A 437 15.37 -2.53 17.50
C VAL A 437 16.57 -1.86 18.18
N GLY A 438 17.73 -1.93 17.52
CA GLY A 438 19.02 -1.50 18.05
C GLY A 438 19.74 -2.57 18.88
N PHE A 439 19.05 -3.62 19.33
CA PHE A 439 19.61 -4.66 20.21
C PHE A 439 19.80 -6.00 19.50
N TYR A 440 18.87 -6.39 18.63
CA TYR A 440 18.91 -7.66 17.91
C TYR A 440 18.73 -7.43 16.40
N GLY A 441 19.36 -8.30 15.62
CA GLY A 441 19.20 -8.33 14.17
C GLY A 441 19.05 -9.75 13.66
N TYR A 442 18.21 -9.88 12.65
CA TYR A 442 17.74 -11.15 12.11
C TYR A 442 17.76 -11.06 10.59
N CYS A 443 18.32 -12.06 9.90
CA CYS A 443 18.17 -12.19 8.45
C CYS A 443 17.67 -13.59 8.11
N TRP A 444 16.46 -13.66 7.57
CA TRP A 444 15.81 -14.91 7.18
C TRP A 444 16.56 -15.64 6.05
N SER A 445 16.58 -16.96 6.14
CA SER A 445 16.86 -17.86 5.02
C SER A 445 15.60 -18.60 4.56
N ALA A 446 15.63 -19.13 3.35
CA ALA A 446 14.62 -20.03 2.80
C ALA A 446 14.75 -21.46 3.35
N TYR A 447 15.74 -21.77 4.20
CA TYR A 447 15.95 -23.12 4.74
C TYR A 447 14.97 -23.45 5.87
N PRO A 448 14.10 -24.46 5.71
CA PRO A 448 13.23 -24.96 6.77
C PRO A 448 13.84 -26.21 7.43
N SER A 449 13.56 -26.41 8.72
CA SER A 449 13.75 -27.70 9.37
C SER A 449 12.66 -27.95 10.39
N TYR A 450 11.97 -29.09 10.27
CA TYR A 450 10.82 -29.44 11.09
C TYR A 450 9.80 -28.28 11.11
N ASN A 451 9.46 -27.75 12.28
CA ASN A 451 8.51 -26.63 12.42
C ASN A 451 9.17 -25.25 12.22
N TYR A 452 10.50 -25.17 12.20
CA TYR A 452 11.24 -23.92 12.17
C TYR A 452 11.72 -23.52 10.78
N ALA A 453 12.03 -22.24 10.65
CA ALA A 453 12.85 -21.68 9.58
C ALA A 453 14.15 -21.12 10.16
N TYR A 454 15.20 -21.06 9.34
CA TYR A 454 16.54 -20.66 9.77
C TYR A 454 16.87 -19.22 9.42
N TYR A 455 17.68 -18.58 10.26
CA TYR A 455 18.13 -17.19 10.08
C TYR A 455 19.52 -16.98 10.69
N LEU A 456 20.23 -15.97 10.16
CA LEU A 456 21.34 -15.33 10.85
C LEU A 456 20.78 -14.49 12.00
N LEU A 457 21.27 -14.73 13.22
CA LEU A 457 21.08 -13.91 14.40
C LEU A 457 22.36 -13.13 14.72
N PHE A 458 22.23 -11.87 15.11
CA PHE A 458 23.28 -11.12 15.77
C PHE A 458 22.72 -10.17 16.85
N ARG A 459 23.52 -9.88 17.87
CA ARG A 459 23.07 -9.13 19.07
C ARG A 459 24.07 -8.05 19.51
N TYR A 460 23.57 -7.08 20.27
CA TYR A 460 24.37 -5.99 20.85
C TYR A 460 25.52 -6.43 21.76
N ASP A 461 25.43 -7.64 22.33
CA ASP A 461 26.46 -8.20 23.21
C ASP A 461 27.61 -8.91 22.46
N GLY A 462 27.55 -8.95 21.14
CA GLY A 462 28.60 -9.53 20.30
C GLY A 462 28.29 -10.92 19.75
N VAL A 463 27.27 -11.61 20.28
CA VAL A 463 26.86 -12.93 19.79
C VAL A 463 26.41 -12.84 18.34
N VAL A 464 26.95 -13.74 17.54
CA VAL A 464 26.49 -14.08 16.19
C VAL A 464 26.15 -15.57 16.17
N ASN A 465 25.00 -15.94 15.63
CA ASN A 465 24.67 -17.32 15.28
C ASN A 465 24.24 -17.35 13.81
N PRO A 466 25.04 -17.95 12.90
CA PRO A 466 24.78 -17.89 11.46
C PRO A 466 23.63 -18.79 10.99
N SER A 467 23.11 -19.67 11.85
CA SER A 467 22.15 -20.71 11.49
C SER A 467 21.29 -21.09 12.70
N ARG A 468 20.43 -20.16 13.15
CA ARG A 468 19.48 -20.39 14.26
C ARG A 468 18.07 -20.67 13.71
N GLY A 469 17.37 -21.65 14.29
CA GLY A 469 15.95 -21.92 14.01
C GLY A 469 14.97 -21.12 14.87
N SER A 470 13.84 -20.70 14.31
CA SER A 470 12.69 -20.12 15.03
C SER A 470 11.39 -20.24 14.23
N ASN A 471 10.30 -20.00 14.95
CA ASN A 471 8.91 -19.88 14.58
C ASN A 471 8.73 -18.94 13.37
N ARG A 472 7.88 -19.36 12.43
CA ARG A 472 7.79 -18.82 11.07
C ARG A 472 6.94 -17.55 10.96
N ALA A 473 6.04 -17.34 11.92
CA ALA A 473 5.18 -16.15 11.98
C ALA A 473 5.94 -14.84 12.24
N GLY A 474 7.13 -14.88 12.86
CA GLY A 474 7.88 -13.66 13.20
C GLY A 474 8.37 -12.89 11.96
N GLY A 475 8.12 -11.59 11.91
CA GLY A 475 8.57 -10.71 10.82
C GLY A 475 10.04 -10.33 11.00
N ARG A 476 10.92 -10.72 10.07
CA ARG A 476 12.39 -10.47 10.14
C ARG A 476 12.91 -9.99 8.79
N SER A 477 14.06 -9.31 8.78
CA SER A 477 14.65 -8.81 7.54
C SER A 477 15.04 -9.94 6.59
N VAL A 478 15.05 -9.66 5.29
CA VAL A 478 15.63 -10.52 4.26
C VAL A 478 16.89 -9.85 3.72
N ARG A 479 17.94 -10.63 3.48
CA ARG A 479 19.17 -10.17 2.83
C ARG A 479 19.38 -11.04 1.60
N CYS A 480 19.09 -10.52 0.42
CA CYS A 480 19.02 -11.35 -0.78
C CYS A 480 20.41 -11.85 -1.24
N LEU A 481 20.43 -13.11 -1.67
CA LEU A 481 21.53 -13.85 -2.29
C LEU A 481 21.31 -13.86 -3.81
N GLN A 482 22.37 -13.73 -4.60
CA GLN A 482 22.29 -13.86 -6.06
C GLN A 482 21.78 -15.26 -6.45
N GLU A 483 20.91 -15.34 -7.46
CA GLU A 483 20.25 -16.60 -7.87
C GLU A 483 21.24 -17.72 -8.27
#